data_AF-A0A7C4MG14-F1
#
_entry.id   AF-A0A7C4MG14-F1
#
_cell.length_a   1.000
_cell.length_b   1.000
_cell.length_c   1.000
_cell.angle_alpha   90.00
_cell.angle_beta   90.00
_cell.angle_gamma   90.00
#
_symmetry.space_group_name_H-M   'P 1'
#
loop_
_entity.id
_entity.type
_entity.pdbx_description
1 polymer ?
#
loop_
_entity_poly.entity_id
_entity_poly.type
_entity_poly.pdbx_seq_one_letter_code
_entity_poly.pdbx_strand_id
1 'polypeptide(L)'
;MMEMEMEEVMKILGCIKERKQKLENYTEKLRESIEKIVCMFGPSDECVFCGYKERLHPYKFSATGEVCNFKPKIDVPIHIIDDKAFYVEVWVGADRTKYYLAFYNHELKIAREDSEGVIDYIDLIDLSNDGLKALIKSGRLIKFLKKAADELEKTSQEYKEISEIAEKMANAITEVNKA
;
A
#
# COMPACT_ATOMS: atom_id res chain seq x y z
N MET A 1 28.62 -19.07 -3.45
CA MET A 1 27.74 -18.48 -4.49
C MET A 1 26.34 -18.22 -3.93
N MET A 2 25.66 -19.22 -3.35
CA MET A 2 24.37 -19.04 -2.63
C MET A 2 24.42 -18.03 -1.47
N GLU A 3 25.52 -17.95 -0.72
CA GLU A 3 25.65 -17.03 0.41
C GLU A 3 25.65 -15.54 -0.01
N MET A 4 26.28 -15.21 -1.15
CA MET A 4 26.28 -13.85 -1.70
C MET A 4 24.89 -13.43 -2.20
N GLU A 5 24.13 -14.37 -2.78
CA GLU A 5 22.76 -14.10 -3.23
C GLU A 5 21.81 -13.87 -2.05
N MET A 6 22.01 -14.59 -0.94
CA MET A 6 21.18 -14.42 0.26
C MET A 6 21.45 -13.10 0.99
N GLU A 7 22.71 -12.66 1.06
CA GLU A 7 23.06 -11.35 1.60
C GLU A 7 22.45 -10.20 0.77
N GLU A 8 22.48 -10.33 -0.57
CA GLU A 8 21.86 -9.36 -1.47
C GLU A 8 20.33 -9.30 -1.28
N VAL A 9 19.67 -10.44 -1.15
CA VAL A 9 18.23 -10.52 -0.85
C VAL A 9 17.91 -9.83 0.48
N MET A 10 18.67 -10.13 1.55
CA MET A 10 18.45 -9.52 2.86
C MET A 10 18.62 -8.00 2.82
N LYS A 11 19.59 -7.49 2.06
CA LYS A 11 19.78 -6.05 1.86
C LYS A 11 18.60 -5.41 1.15
N ILE A 12 18.07 -6.04 0.10
CA ILE A 12 16.89 -5.53 -0.64
C ILE A 12 15.65 -5.56 0.26
N LEU A 13 15.44 -6.62 1.03
CA LEU A 13 14.34 -6.72 1.99
C LEU A 13 14.42 -5.63 3.07
N GLY A 14 15.63 -5.33 3.56
CA GLY A 14 15.85 -4.21 4.48
C GLY A 14 15.43 -2.87 3.88
N CYS A 15 15.80 -2.62 2.61
CA CYS A 15 15.40 -1.41 1.89
C CYS A 15 13.88 -1.31 1.70
N ILE A 16 13.22 -2.42 1.31
CA ILE A 16 11.76 -2.48 1.18
C ILE A 16 11.07 -2.18 2.52
N LYS A 17 11.59 -2.74 3.62
CA LYS A 17 11.06 -2.50 4.97
C LYS A 17 11.17 -1.03 5.38
N GLU A 18 12.32 -0.40 5.12
CA GLU A 18 12.52 1.02 5.38
C GLU A 18 11.55 1.90 4.57
N ARG A 19 11.36 1.57 3.28
CA ARG A 19 10.43 2.29 2.39
C ARG A 19 8.98 2.14 2.84
N LYS A 20 8.56 0.94 3.24
CA LYS A 20 7.24 0.72 3.85
C LYS A 20 7.03 1.62 5.07
N GLN A 21 8.02 1.68 5.97
CA GLN A 21 7.93 2.54 7.16
C GLN A 21 7.80 4.03 6.81
N LYS A 22 8.51 4.50 5.78
CA LYS A 22 8.39 5.89 5.30
C LYS A 22 6.98 6.17 4.77
N LEU A 23 6.43 5.27 3.96
CA LEU A 23 5.05 5.40 3.44
C LEU A 23 4.03 5.45 4.57
N GLU A 24 4.16 4.59 5.58
CA GLU A 24 3.30 4.63 6.78
C GLU A 24 3.38 5.99 7.49
N ASN A 25 4.58 6.55 7.64
CA ASN A 25 4.76 7.85 8.26
C ASN A 25 4.12 9.00 7.44
N TYR A 26 4.25 8.99 6.12
CA TYR A 26 3.60 10.00 5.25
C TYR A 26 2.08 9.88 5.27
N THR A 27 1.59 8.65 5.29
CA THR A 27 0.16 8.33 5.42
C THR A 27 -0.41 8.91 6.71
N GLU A 28 0.30 8.76 7.82
CA GLU A 28 -0.12 9.32 9.11
C GLU A 28 -0.12 10.86 9.10
N LYS A 29 0.91 11.49 8.53
CA LYS A 29 0.95 12.96 8.38
C LYS A 29 -0.18 13.50 7.51
N LEU A 30 -0.50 12.80 6.42
CA LEU A 30 -1.64 13.13 5.57
C LEU A 30 -2.94 13.01 6.33
N ARG A 31 -3.09 11.96 7.15
CA ARG A 31 -4.26 11.74 8.00
C ARG A 31 -4.48 12.93 8.95
N GLU A 32 -3.43 13.32 9.67
CA GLU A 32 -3.48 14.48 10.58
C GLU A 32 -3.80 15.79 9.86
N SER A 33 -3.26 15.99 8.65
CA SER A 33 -3.47 17.20 7.88
C SER A 33 -4.89 17.28 7.32
N ILE A 34 -5.44 16.18 6.80
CA ILE A 34 -6.82 16.09 6.34
C ILE A 34 -7.79 16.29 7.50
N GLU A 35 -7.51 15.70 8.67
CA GLU A 35 -8.33 15.88 9.87
C GLU A 35 -8.44 17.37 10.23
N LYS A 36 -7.33 18.12 10.19
CA LYS A 36 -7.32 19.57 10.41
C LYS A 36 -8.13 20.33 9.35
N ILE A 37 -7.97 20.01 8.06
CA ILE A 37 -8.66 20.68 6.96
C ILE A 37 -10.18 20.46 7.07
N VAL A 38 -10.62 19.22 7.26
CA VAL A 38 -12.04 18.86 7.33
C VAL A 38 -12.72 19.49 8.54
N CYS A 39 -12.06 19.53 9.70
CA CYS A 39 -12.58 20.22 10.88
C CYS A 39 -12.81 21.72 10.66
N MET A 40 -12.17 22.35 9.67
CA MET A 40 -12.32 23.78 9.38
C MET A 40 -13.45 24.08 8.39
N PHE A 41 -13.62 23.24 7.37
CA PHE A 41 -14.65 23.43 6.33
C PHE A 41 -15.97 22.70 6.64
N GLY A 42 -16.02 21.99 7.77
CA GLY A 42 -17.19 21.30 8.25
C GLY A 42 -18.34 22.22 8.68
N PRO A 43 -19.59 21.72 8.68
CA PRO A 43 -20.68 22.41 9.36
C PRO A 43 -20.30 22.60 10.83
N SER A 44 -20.50 23.80 11.38
CA SER A 44 -20.14 24.08 12.77
C SER A 44 -20.97 23.30 13.79
N ASP A 45 -22.13 22.79 13.38
CA ASP A 45 -23.06 22.07 14.22
C ASP A 45 -23.11 20.57 13.94
N GLU A 46 -22.26 20.01 13.07
CA GLU A 46 -22.20 18.58 12.74
C GLU A 46 -20.76 18.11 12.51
N CYS A 47 -20.42 16.92 12.99
CA CYS A 47 -19.17 16.29 12.62
C CYS A 47 -19.20 15.85 11.16
N VAL A 48 -18.31 16.39 10.34
CA VAL A 48 -18.22 16.11 8.89
C VAL A 48 -17.98 14.62 8.59
N PHE A 49 -17.41 13.89 9.54
CA PHE A 49 -17.02 12.49 9.34
C PHE A 49 -18.16 11.50 9.62
N CYS A 50 -18.99 11.77 10.62
CA CYS A 50 -20.07 10.87 11.03
C CYS A 50 -21.47 11.48 10.89
N GLY A 51 -21.58 12.75 10.48
CA GLY A 51 -22.83 13.47 10.28
C GLY A 51 -23.61 13.78 11.57
N TYR A 52 -23.04 13.49 12.74
CA TYR A 52 -23.72 13.73 14.01
C TYR A 52 -23.65 15.20 14.40
N LYS A 53 -24.81 15.75 14.79
CA LYS A 53 -24.90 17.11 15.33
C LYS A 53 -24.01 17.26 16.57
N GLU A 54 -23.24 18.33 16.69
CA GLU A 54 -22.26 18.63 17.76
C GLU A 54 -22.87 18.44 19.18
N ARG A 55 -24.16 18.72 19.32
CA ARG A 55 -24.94 18.56 20.58
C ARG A 55 -25.29 17.10 20.93
N LEU A 56 -25.29 16.25 19.92
CA LEU A 56 -25.53 14.79 19.98
C LEU A 56 -24.25 14.00 19.70
N HIS A 57 -23.18 14.70 19.34
CA HIS A 57 -21.88 14.13 19.03
C HIS A 57 -21.27 13.67 20.35
N PRO A 58 -20.89 12.39 20.49
CA PRO A 58 -20.46 11.80 21.77
C PRO A 58 -19.14 12.37 22.34
N TYR A 59 -18.67 13.51 21.84
CA TYR A 59 -17.48 14.21 22.32
C TYR A 59 -17.69 15.10 23.56
N LYS A 60 -18.92 15.19 24.11
CA LYS A 60 -19.17 15.83 25.41
C LYS A 60 -19.90 14.92 26.41
N PHE A 61 -19.42 13.69 26.60
CA PHE A 61 -19.97 12.66 27.49
C PHE A 61 -21.15 11.88 26.89
N SER A 62 -20.86 10.76 26.22
CA SER A 62 -21.80 9.65 26.21
C SER A 62 -21.81 9.00 27.60
N ALA A 63 -23.00 8.59 28.08
CA ALA A 63 -23.16 7.82 29.32
C ALA A 63 -22.47 6.44 29.28
N THR A 64 -21.85 6.08 28.14
CA THR A 64 -21.18 4.80 27.87
C THR A 64 -19.68 4.93 27.58
N GLY A 65 -19.11 6.13 27.46
CA GLY A 65 -17.65 6.36 27.41
C GLY A 65 -16.94 6.13 26.07
N GLU A 66 -17.65 5.89 24.96
CA GLU A 66 -17.01 5.70 23.65
C GLU A 66 -16.93 7.00 22.83
N VAL A 67 -15.70 7.37 22.47
CA VAL A 67 -15.32 8.55 21.67
C VAL A 67 -15.48 8.23 20.18
N CYS A 68 -16.01 9.15 19.37
CA CYS A 68 -16.08 8.99 17.92
C CYS A 68 -14.67 9.03 17.29
N ASN A 69 -13.98 7.88 17.34
CA ASN A 69 -12.65 7.62 16.79
C ASN A 69 -12.67 7.43 15.26
N PHE A 70 -13.33 8.32 14.51
CA PHE A 70 -13.20 8.26 13.05
C PHE A 70 -11.78 8.70 12.67
N LYS A 71 -10.94 7.71 12.37
CA LYS A 71 -9.63 7.91 11.76
C LYS A 71 -9.79 7.67 10.26
N PRO A 72 -9.54 8.68 9.40
CA PRO A 72 -9.49 8.44 7.96
C PRO A 72 -8.52 7.28 7.70
N LYS A 73 -9.04 6.18 7.16
CA LYS A 73 -8.18 5.08 6.70
C LYS A 73 -7.56 5.53 5.39
N ILE A 74 -6.45 6.23 5.49
CA ILE A 74 -5.56 6.40 4.35
C ILE A 74 -4.75 5.11 4.33
N ASP A 75 -5.09 4.23 3.40
CA ASP A 75 -4.29 3.04 3.12
C ASP A 75 -3.58 3.26 1.79
N VAL A 76 -2.32 2.89 1.70
CA VAL A 76 -1.51 3.01 0.48
C VAL A 76 -1.30 1.60 -0.02
N PRO A 77 -2.24 1.07 -0.83
CA PRO A 77 -2.14 -0.30 -1.28
C PRO A 77 -0.92 -0.44 -2.20
N ILE A 78 0.02 -1.27 -1.78
CA ILE A 78 1.19 -1.60 -2.60
C ILE A 78 0.78 -2.71 -3.56
N HIS A 79 0.53 -2.32 -4.81
CA HIS A 79 0.23 -3.22 -5.92
C HIS A 79 1.33 -3.13 -6.96
N ILE A 80 2.21 -4.12 -6.98
CA ILE A 80 3.36 -4.17 -7.90
C ILE A 80 3.37 -5.54 -8.55
N ILE A 81 3.35 -5.61 -9.88
CA ILE A 81 3.41 -6.88 -10.64
C ILE A 81 4.70 -6.88 -11.48
N ASP A 82 5.41 -8.01 -11.55
CA ASP A 82 6.58 -8.15 -12.42
C ASP A 82 6.19 -7.99 -13.90
N ASP A 83 7.08 -7.42 -14.71
CA ASP A 83 6.80 -7.15 -16.13
C ASP A 83 6.83 -8.41 -16.99
N LYS A 84 7.35 -9.51 -16.46
CA LYS A 84 7.57 -10.73 -17.21
C LYS A 84 7.26 -11.94 -16.35
N ALA A 85 6.55 -12.89 -16.95
CA ALA A 85 6.24 -14.15 -16.32
C ALA A 85 7.53 -14.93 -16.00
N PHE A 86 7.55 -15.58 -14.84
CA PHE A 86 8.61 -16.53 -14.47
C PHE A 86 8.25 -17.96 -14.89
N TYR A 87 6.97 -18.23 -15.13
CA TYR A 87 6.45 -19.53 -15.54
C TYR A 87 5.24 -19.36 -16.46
N VAL A 88 5.16 -20.23 -17.48
CA VAL A 88 4.01 -20.31 -18.39
C VAL A 88 3.61 -21.77 -18.45
N GLU A 89 2.40 -22.05 -18.00
CA GLU A 89 1.76 -23.35 -18.05
C GLU A 89 0.91 -23.43 -19.32
N VAL A 90 1.06 -24.50 -20.09
CA VAL A 90 0.31 -24.72 -21.32
C VAL A 90 -0.65 -25.88 -21.10
N TRP A 91 -1.94 -25.59 -21.18
CA TRP A 91 -3.01 -26.58 -21.06
C TRP A 91 -3.36 -27.16 -22.44
N VAL A 92 -4.05 -28.29 -22.43
CA VAL A 92 -4.51 -28.95 -23.66
C VAL A 92 -5.53 -28.04 -24.36
N GLY A 93 -5.23 -27.61 -25.60
CA GLY A 93 -6.12 -26.74 -26.38
C GLY A 93 -5.61 -25.33 -26.66
N ALA A 94 -4.33 -25.05 -26.42
CA ALA A 94 -3.66 -23.74 -26.61
C ALA A 94 -3.96 -22.68 -25.55
N ASP A 95 -4.72 -23.05 -24.51
CA ASP A 95 -4.82 -22.25 -23.29
C ASP A 95 -3.47 -22.18 -22.59
N ARG A 96 -3.10 -20.97 -22.18
CA ARG A 96 -1.85 -20.71 -21.48
C ARG A 96 -2.12 -19.87 -20.25
N THR A 97 -1.51 -20.25 -19.14
CA THR A 97 -1.57 -19.52 -17.89
C THR A 97 -0.18 -19.00 -17.58
N LYS A 98 -0.04 -17.69 -17.41
CA LYS A 98 1.24 -17.05 -17.10
C LYS A 98 1.28 -16.68 -15.63
N TYR A 99 2.44 -16.87 -15.01
CA TYR A 99 2.65 -16.61 -13.60
C TYR A 99 3.73 -15.54 -13.40
N TYR A 100 3.40 -14.52 -12.63
CA TYR A 100 4.24 -13.36 -12.33
C TYR A 100 4.40 -13.22 -10.82
N LEU A 101 5.50 -12.62 -10.38
CA LEU A 101 5.64 -12.21 -8.99
C LEU A 101 4.86 -10.91 -8.79
N ALA A 102 4.19 -10.79 -7.65
CA ALA A 102 3.47 -9.58 -7.30
C ALA A 102 3.55 -9.26 -5.81
N PHE A 103 3.50 -7.97 -5.48
CA PHE A 103 3.04 -7.50 -4.18
C PHE A 103 1.57 -7.12 -4.33
N TYR A 104 0.72 -7.72 -3.50
CA TYR A 104 -0.70 -7.40 -3.44
C TYR A 104 -1.09 -7.27 -1.96
N ASN A 105 -1.63 -6.13 -1.56
CA ASN A 105 -1.97 -5.83 -0.17
C ASN A 105 -0.80 -6.09 0.81
N HIS A 106 0.40 -5.62 0.45
CA HIS A 106 1.64 -5.79 1.22
C HIS A 106 2.19 -7.23 1.34
N GLU A 107 1.57 -8.20 0.67
CA GLU A 107 2.02 -9.59 0.68
C GLU A 107 2.64 -9.97 -0.66
N LEU A 108 3.70 -10.78 -0.61
CA LEU A 108 4.26 -11.39 -1.80
C LEU A 108 3.30 -12.49 -2.26
N LYS A 109 2.72 -12.32 -3.44
CA LYS A 109 1.78 -13.24 -4.08
C LYS A 109 2.28 -13.63 -5.47
N ILE A 110 1.64 -14.63 -6.06
CA ILE A 110 1.77 -14.95 -7.46
C ILE A 110 0.55 -14.40 -8.20
N ALA A 111 0.77 -13.51 -9.15
CA ALA A 111 -0.26 -13.08 -10.09
C ALA A 111 -0.33 -14.11 -11.22
N ARG A 112 -1.48 -14.75 -11.36
CA ARG A 112 -1.77 -15.75 -12.39
C ARG A 112 -2.69 -15.11 -13.42
N GLU A 113 -2.24 -15.08 -14.68
CA GLU A 113 -2.96 -14.51 -15.82
C GLU A 113 -3.41 -15.66 -16.72
N ASP A 114 -4.71 -15.80 -16.96
CA ASP A 114 -5.27 -16.80 -17.86
C ASP A 114 -5.17 -16.41 -19.35
N SER A 115 -5.76 -17.22 -20.23
CA SER A 115 -5.73 -16.97 -21.68
C SER A 115 -6.58 -15.78 -22.12
N GLU A 116 -7.55 -15.37 -21.30
CA GLU A 116 -8.39 -14.19 -21.52
C GLU A 116 -7.75 -12.90 -20.96
N GLY A 117 -6.65 -13.03 -20.21
CA GLY A 117 -5.95 -11.91 -19.58
C GLY A 117 -6.51 -11.54 -18.20
N VAL A 118 -7.38 -12.37 -17.62
CA VAL A 118 -7.88 -12.18 -16.26
C VAL A 118 -6.79 -12.55 -15.27
N ILE A 119 -6.56 -11.67 -14.29
CA ILE A 119 -5.53 -11.85 -13.26
C ILE A 119 -6.17 -12.24 -11.94
N ASP A 120 -5.70 -13.35 -11.36
CA ASP A 120 -5.96 -13.74 -9.98
C ASP A 120 -4.67 -13.81 -9.16
N TYR A 121 -4.81 -13.76 -7.83
CA TYR A 121 -3.68 -13.76 -6.90
C TYR A 121 -3.74 -14.99 -6.01
N ILE A 122 -2.67 -15.79 -6.04
CA ILE A 122 -2.52 -17.00 -5.22
C ILE A 122 -1.29 -16.89 -4.32
N ASP A 123 -1.25 -17.67 -3.25
CA ASP A 123 -0.07 -17.73 -2.39
C ASP A 123 1.07 -18.53 -3.06
N LEU A 124 2.31 -18.22 -2.67
CA LEU A 124 3.48 -18.97 -3.15
C LEU A 124 3.38 -20.47 -2.83
N ILE A 125 2.70 -20.82 -1.74
CA ILE A 125 2.50 -22.21 -1.31
C ILE A 125 1.54 -22.98 -2.21
N ASP A 126 0.67 -22.29 -2.94
CA ASP A 126 -0.31 -22.89 -3.84
C ASP A 126 0.26 -23.13 -5.25
N LEU A 127 1.51 -22.70 -5.48
CA LEU A 127 2.19 -22.88 -6.75
C LEU A 127 2.59 -24.35 -6.93
N SER A 128 2.38 -24.89 -8.14
CA SER A 128 2.79 -26.26 -8.46
C SER A 128 4.31 -26.46 -8.30
N ASN A 129 4.74 -27.71 -8.10
CA ASN A 129 6.17 -28.04 -7.98
C ASN A 129 6.99 -27.57 -9.19
N ASP A 130 6.41 -27.64 -10.40
CA ASP A 130 7.09 -27.17 -11.60
C ASP A 130 7.13 -25.65 -11.69
N GLY A 131 6.08 -24.96 -11.22
CA GLY A 131 6.09 -23.52 -11.03
C GLY A 131 7.15 -23.06 -10.01
N LEU A 132 7.30 -23.76 -8.88
CA LEU A 132 8.34 -23.46 -7.87
C LEU A 132 9.76 -23.65 -8.44
N LYS A 133 9.99 -24.74 -9.16
CA LYS A 133 11.26 -24.97 -9.86
C LYS A 133 11.53 -23.88 -10.89
N ALA A 134 10.52 -23.47 -11.64
CA ALA A 134 10.63 -22.39 -12.62
C ALA A 134 10.96 -21.06 -11.94
N LEU A 135 10.30 -20.73 -10.84
CA LEU A 135 10.57 -19.52 -10.05
C LEU A 135 12.04 -19.48 -9.58
N ILE A 136 12.54 -20.55 -8.97
CA ILE A 136 13.93 -20.64 -8.51
C ILE A 136 14.91 -20.51 -9.69
N LYS A 137 14.70 -21.28 -10.76
CA LYS A 137 15.57 -21.27 -11.95
C LYS A 137 15.57 -19.94 -12.70
N SER A 138 14.46 -19.22 -12.66
CA SER A 138 14.31 -17.96 -13.39
C SER A 138 15.16 -16.82 -12.82
N GLY A 139 15.58 -16.92 -11.54
CA GLY A 139 16.24 -15.84 -10.81
C GLY A 139 15.39 -14.56 -10.72
N ARG A 140 14.07 -14.69 -10.91
CA ARG A 140 13.15 -13.55 -11.02
C ARG A 140 12.88 -12.87 -9.70
N LEU A 141 12.89 -13.61 -8.60
CA LEU A 141 12.63 -13.06 -7.27
C LEU A 141 13.52 -11.86 -6.96
N ILE A 142 14.83 -11.98 -7.19
CA ILE A 142 15.77 -10.89 -6.92
C ILE A 142 15.49 -9.68 -7.83
N LYS A 143 15.23 -9.91 -9.12
CA LYS A 143 14.92 -8.84 -10.08
C LYS A 143 13.62 -8.12 -9.73
N PHE A 144 12.60 -8.89 -9.35
CA PHE A 144 11.33 -8.38 -8.89
C PHE A 144 11.47 -7.56 -7.61
N LEU A 145 12.22 -8.04 -6.61
CA LEU A 145 12.45 -7.30 -5.38
C LEU A 145 13.18 -5.97 -5.64
N LYS A 146 14.14 -5.93 -6.57
CA LYS A 146 14.78 -4.67 -6.99
C LYS A 146 13.78 -3.71 -7.65
N LYS A 147 12.98 -4.21 -8.60
CA LYS A 147 11.91 -3.44 -9.24
C LYS A 147 10.94 -2.87 -8.20
N ALA A 148 10.45 -3.72 -7.30
CA ALA A 148 9.51 -3.34 -6.26
C ALA A 148 10.11 -2.29 -5.32
N ALA A 149 11.39 -2.43 -4.97
CA ALA A 149 12.09 -1.42 -4.20
C ALA A 149 12.05 -0.08 -4.95
N ASP A 150 12.43 -0.03 -6.23
CA ASP A 150 12.49 1.22 -7.00
C ASP A 150 11.11 1.88 -7.18
N GLU A 151 10.05 1.09 -7.39
CA GLU A 151 8.68 1.60 -7.46
C GLU A 151 8.19 2.16 -6.12
N LEU A 152 8.56 1.52 -5.00
CA LEU A 152 8.27 2.03 -3.67
C LEU A 152 8.99 3.34 -3.36
N GLU A 153 10.20 3.54 -3.88
CA GLU A 153 10.90 4.84 -3.73
C GLU A 153 10.15 5.97 -4.44
N LYS A 154 9.73 5.73 -5.69
CA LYS A 154 8.95 6.70 -6.47
C LYS A 154 7.66 7.06 -5.75
N THR A 155 6.92 6.03 -5.31
CA THR A 155 5.69 6.21 -4.54
C THR A 155 5.96 6.98 -3.25
N SER A 156 7.03 6.66 -2.52
CA SER A 156 7.41 7.38 -1.30
C SER A 156 7.70 8.86 -1.54
N GLN A 157 8.29 9.21 -2.68
CA GLN A 157 8.58 10.61 -3.03
C GLN A 157 7.29 11.37 -3.38
N GLU A 158 6.37 10.75 -4.13
CA GLU A 158 5.05 11.33 -4.41
C GLU A 158 4.26 11.59 -3.12
N TYR A 159 4.21 10.61 -2.22
CA TYR A 159 3.52 10.77 -0.93
C TYR A 159 4.17 11.80 -0.02
N LYS A 160 5.49 11.97 -0.07
CA LYS A 160 6.18 13.07 0.61
C LYS A 160 5.67 14.42 0.12
N GLU A 161 5.60 14.62 -1.19
CA GLU A 161 5.14 15.87 -1.78
C GLU A 161 3.68 16.17 -1.43
N ILE A 162 2.80 15.16 -1.53
CA ILE A 162 1.39 15.29 -1.13
C ILE A 162 1.29 15.63 0.37
N SER A 163 2.06 14.96 1.22
CA SER A 163 2.09 15.24 2.66
C SER A 163 2.54 16.67 2.96
N GLU A 164 3.57 17.17 2.29
CA GLU A 164 4.07 18.54 2.47
C GLU A 164 3.04 19.60 2.01
N ILE A 165 2.31 19.33 0.93
CA ILE A 165 1.23 20.20 0.46
C ILE A 165 0.09 20.23 1.48
N ALA A 166 -0.35 19.06 1.95
CA ALA A 166 -1.43 18.96 2.94
C ALA A 166 -1.06 19.68 4.25
N GLU A 167 0.18 19.55 4.71
CA GLU A 167 0.67 20.23 5.91
C GLU A 167 0.70 21.75 5.74
N LYS A 168 1.19 22.25 4.59
CA LYS A 168 1.18 23.69 4.26
C LYS A 168 -0.24 24.25 4.23
N MET A 169 -1.19 23.52 3.65
CA MET A 169 -2.60 23.91 3.65
C MET A 169 -3.16 23.97 5.07
N ALA A 170 -2.94 22.93 5.89
CA ALA A 170 -3.40 22.90 7.27
C ALA A 170 -2.84 24.07 8.10
N ASN A 171 -1.56 24.41 7.91
CA ASN A 171 -0.91 25.52 8.61
C ASN A 171 -1.46 26.88 8.15
N ALA A 172 -1.62 27.10 6.84
CA ALA A 172 -2.19 28.33 6.30
C ALA A 172 -3.60 28.60 6.86
N ILE A 173 -4.44 27.56 6.95
CA ILE A 173 -5.77 27.71 7.53
C ILE A 173 -5.69 28.05 9.03
N THR A 174 -4.73 27.46 9.77
CA THR A 174 -4.53 27.76 11.19
C THR A 174 -4.07 29.20 11.43
N GLU A 175 -3.24 29.76 10.55
CA GLU A 175 -2.77 31.14 10.63
C GLU A 175 -3.89 32.14 10.32
N VAL A 176 -4.73 31.87 9.32
CA VAL A 176 -5.91 32.70 8.99
C VAL A 176 -6.87 32.81 10.18
N ASN A 177 -7.03 31.76 10.98
CA ASN A 177 -7.91 31.77 12.14
C ASN A 177 -7.34 32.47 13.39
N LYS A 178 -6.04 32.80 13.41
CA LYS A 178 -5.41 33.55 14.51
C LYS A 178 -5.38 35.06 14.26
N ALA A 179 -5.64 35.50 13.03
CA ALA A 179 -5.69 36.89 12.60
C ALA A 179 -7.10 37.47 12.77
#